data_AF-A0A0Q0BLY8-F1
#
_entry.id   AF-A0A0Q0BLY8-F1
#
_cell.length_a   1.000
_cell.length_b   1.000
_cell.length_c   1.000
_cell.angle_alpha   90.00
_cell.angle_beta   90.00
_cell.angle_gamma   90.00
#
_symmetry.space_group_name_H-M   'P 1'
#
loop_
_entity.id
_entity.type
_entity.pdbx_description
1 polymer ?
#
loop_
_entity_poly.entity_id
_entity_poly.type
_entity_poly.pdbx_seq_one_letter_code
_entity_poly.pdbx_strand_id
1 'polypeptide(L)'
;YYIVHDGLSTRALIDELLKAADRGVRVRILLDDTTSDGLDQAIATLAAHPNIQIRLFNPQNLGRETGVTRSLGRLMNLSRQHRRMHNKLWLADSSAAIVGGRNLGDEYFDAEPNLNFTDIDMLSVGPVAEQLGHSFDQYWNSTLSKPIDQFMYFLPDGQDLAEARQRLDDSLEQAHQQHKALYERLMAYKTQPRMKTWLNELVWAHNQALWDAPTKVLAQGEPDPHLLLTTQLAPELLNTRKELMLISAYFVPGQEGLLYLTGRADAGVNVSLLTNSLEATDVPAVHGGYAPYRKALLEHGVKLYELRRQPGETETMRSSGPHLFRKSHSLVSSESSLHSKAMIFDRQKVFVGSFNFDPRSVLWNTEVGVLVDSPQLAEELRELTLQGMAPSLTYEARLEEGKVVWVTEDNGQIHTLHTEPGDWWRRFNAWMSRAIGLERML
;
A
#
# COMPACT_ATOMS: atom_id res chain seq x y z
N TYR A 1 4.69 -1.69 9.63
CA TYR A 1 4.07 -2.28 8.44
C TYR A 1 2.59 -2.47 8.65
N TYR A 2 1.81 -2.21 7.61
CA TYR A 2 0.37 -2.38 7.64
C TYR A 2 -0.05 -3.82 7.45
N ILE A 3 0.44 -4.54 6.43
CA ILE A 3 0.13 -5.96 6.17
C ILE A 3 1.42 -6.78 6.18
N VAL A 4 1.33 -7.99 6.73
CA VAL A 4 2.38 -9.02 6.66
C VAL A 4 1.72 -10.35 6.28
N HIS A 5 1.94 -10.79 5.05
CA HIS A 5 1.54 -12.09 4.55
C HIS A 5 2.72 -13.05 4.59
N ASP A 6 2.43 -14.27 5.01
CA ASP A 6 3.39 -15.37 4.95
C ASP A 6 3.62 -15.79 3.49
N GLY A 7 4.87 -16.02 3.12
CA GLY A 7 5.31 -16.22 1.74
C GLY A 7 6.84 -16.35 1.67
N LEU A 8 7.36 -16.79 0.52
CA LEU A 8 8.79 -16.99 0.32
C LEU A 8 9.60 -15.70 0.57
N SER A 9 9.14 -14.57 0.05
CA SER A 9 9.75 -13.25 0.21
C SER A 9 9.79 -12.81 1.67
N THR A 10 8.65 -12.87 2.36
CA THR A 10 8.54 -12.52 3.79
C THR A 10 9.41 -13.43 4.66
N ARG A 11 9.38 -14.74 4.43
CA ARG A 11 10.22 -15.72 5.14
C ARG A 11 11.70 -15.44 4.95
N ALA A 12 12.14 -15.12 3.74
CA ALA A 12 13.52 -14.76 3.47
C ALA A 12 13.94 -13.45 4.16
N LEU A 13 13.06 -12.45 4.23
CA LEU A 13 13.32 -11.23 4.99
C LEU A 13 13.42 -11.50 6.49
N ILE A 14 12.57 -12.38 7.03
CA ILE A 14 12.63 -12.81 8.44
C ILE A 14 13.94 -13.54 8.74
N ASP A 15 14.39 -14.43 7.85
CA ASP A 15 15.68 -15.12 7.96
C ASP A 15 16.85 -14.12 8.04
N GLU A 16 16.86 -13.09 7.19
CA GLU A 16 17.89 -12.03 7.25
C GLU A 16 17.80 -11.14 8.50
N LEU A 17 16.59 -10.86 9.00
CA LEU A 17 16.39 -10.15 10.28
C LEU A 17 16.93 -10.96 11.47
N LEU A 18 16.65 -12.27 11.48
CA LEU A 18 17.14 -13.20 12.49
C LEU A 18 18.68 -13.25 12.47
N LYS A 19 19.29 -13.40 11.29
CA LYS A 19 20.75 -13.33 11.13
C LYS A 19 21.34 -12.00 11.58
N ALA A 20 20.66 -10.88 11.33
CA ALA A 20 21.10 -9.57 11.81
C ALA A 20 21.05 -9.51 13.35
N ALA A 21 19.98 -10.02 13.94
CA ALA A 21 19.81 -10.09 15.38
C ALA A 21 20.88 -10.97 16.04
N ASP A 22 21.25 -12.10 15.41
CA ASP A 22 22.35 -12.98 15.86
C ASP A 22 23.71 -12.25 15.88
N ARG A 23 23.92 -11.31 14.94
CA ARG A 23 25.11 -10.44 14.90
C ARG A 23 25.09 -9.31 15.94
N GLY A 24 24.06 -9.23 16.79
CA GLY A 24 23.91 -8.20 17.81
C GLY A 24 23.14 -6.96 17.36
N VAL A 25 22.56 -6.95 16.16
CA VAL A 25 21.77 -5.82 15.67
C VAL A 25 20.43 -5.77 16.42
N ARG A 26 20.08 -4.59 16.95
CA ARG A 26 18.77 -4.36 17.56
C ARG A 26 17.69 -4.21 16.49
N VAL A 27 16.76 -5.15 16.45
CA VAL A 27 15.64 -5.16 15.49
C VAL A 27 14.36 -4.74 16.21
N ARG A 28 13.66 -3.73 15.67
CA ARG A 28 12.37 -3.23 16.17
C ARG A 28 11.32 -3.36 15.07
N ILE A 29 10.27 -4.14 15.32
CA ILE A 29 9.19 -4.38 14.35
C ILE A 29 7.90 -3.81 14.91
N LEU A 30 7.33 -2.84 14.19
CA LEU A 30 6.03 -2.26 14.52
C LEU A 30 5.00 -2.70 13.47
N LEU A 31 3.95 -3.38 13.92
CA LEU A 31 2.89 -3.93 13.06
C LEU A 31 1.54 -3.31 13.42
N ASP A 32 0.66 -3.23 12.43
CA ASP A 32 -0.75 -2.93 12.66
C ASP A 32 -1.48 -4.19 13.17
N ASP A 33 -2.28 -4.04 14.22
CA ASP A 33 -2.88 -5.19 14.93
C ASP A 33 -3.90 -6.04 14.13
N THR A 34 -4.60 -5.49 13.14
CA THR A 34 -5.68 -6.21 12.45
C THR A 34 -5.18 -7.15 11.36
N THR A 35 -3.93 -7.00 10.95
CA THR A 35 -3.35 -7.73 9.83
C THR A 35 -2.40 -8.83 10.30
N SER A 36 -2.08 -8.88 11.59
CA SER A 36 -1.41 -10.02 12.24
C SER A 36 -2.37 -11.14 12.65
N ASP A 37 -3.66 -11.04 12.28
CA ASP A 37 -4.70 -12.01 12.63
C ASP A 37 -4.28 -13.45 12.30
N GLY A 38 -4.10 -14.28 13.34
CA GLY A 38 -3.70 -15.68 13.20
C GLY A 38 -2.19 -15.92 13.12
N LEU A 39 -1.38 -14.87 12.96
CA LEU A 39 0.09 -14.92 12.99
C LEU A 39 0.69 -14.50 14.35
N ASP A 40 -0.16 -14.12 15.32
CA ASP A 40 0.23 -13.65 16.65
C ASP A 40 1.30 -14.55 17.30
N GLN A 41 1.15 -15.89 17.24
CA GLN A 41 2.13 -16.83 17.79
C GLN A 41 3.47 -16.78 17.05
N ALA A 42 3.46 -16.83 15.71
CA ALA A 42 4.69 -16.82 14.91
C ALA A 42 5.46 -15.49 15.08
N ILE A 43 4.73 -14.37 15.13
CA ILE A 43 5.27 -13.05 15.39
C ILE A 43 5.85 -13.00 16.80
N ALA A 44 5.10 -13.43 17.83
CA ALA A 44 5.58 -13.46 19.21
C ALA A 44 6.82 -14.35 19.37
N THR A 45 6.93 -15.46 18.65
CA THR A 45 8.11 -16.34 18.69
C THR A 45 9.38 -15.61 18.24
N LEU A 46 9.30 -14.71 17.25
CA LEU A 46 10.46 -13.88 16.87
C LEU A 46 10.92 -12.98 18.02
N ALA A 47 10.01 -12.49 18.86
CA ALA A 47 10.32 -11.65 20.01
C ALA A 47 10.99 -12.42 21.17
N ALA A 48 11.08 -13.76 21.11
CA ALA A 48 11.88 -14.54 22.05
C ALA A 48 13.40 -14.34 21.83
N HIS A 49 13.80 -13.82 20.67
CA HIS A 49 15.20 -13.47 20.43
C HIS A 49 15.58 -12.19 21.20
N PRO A 50 16.68 -12.15 21.98
CA PRO A 50 17.00 -11.04 22.88
C PRO A 50 17.18 -9.68 22.21
N ASN A 51 17.56 -9.67 20.93
CA ASN A 51 17.75 -8.44 20.13
C ASN A 51 16.53 -8.05 19.28
N ILE A 52 15.42 -8.80 19.33
CA ILE A 52 14.21 -8.51 18.55
C ILE A 52 13.11 -8.01 19.49
N GLN A 53 12.54 -6.86 19.16
CA GLN A 53 11.40 -6.29 19.86
C GLN A 53 10.25 -6.10 18.89
N ILE A 54 9.04 -6.47 19.31
CA ILE A 54 7.85 -6.35 18.47
C ILE A 54 6.74 -5.64 19.25
N ARG A 55 6.12 -4.66 18.60
CA ARG A 55 4.95 -3.93 19.11
C ARG A 55 3.82 -3.95 18.08
N LEU A 56 2.59 -3.99 18.59
CA LEU A 56 1.37 -3.80 17.81
C LEU A 56 0.84 -2.39 18.04
N PHE A 57 0.57 -1.67 16.96
CA PHE A 57 0.00 -0.34 16.99
C PHE A 57 -1.51 -0.37 17.02
N ASN A 58 -2.10 0.47 17.87
CA ASN A 58 -3.54 0.64 18.07
C ASN A 58 -4.31 -0.70 18.17
N PRO A 59 -3.89 -1.61 19.07
CA PRO A 59 -4.50 -2.93 19.17
C PRO A 59 -5.92 -2.87 19.73
N GLN A 60 -6.77 -3.76 19.24
CA GLN A 60 -8.14 -3.91 19.74
C GLN A 60 -8.11 -4.79 21.00
N ASN A 61 -8.43 -4.20 22.15
CA ASN A 61 -8.30 -4.83 23.47
C ASN A 61 -9.42 -5.84 23.82
N LEU A 62 -10.50 -5.91 23.05
CA LEU A 62 -11.67 -6.74 23.39
C LEU A 62 -11.68 -8.05 22.61
N GLY A 63 -11.74 -9.17 23.35
CA GLY A 63 -12.08 -10.48 22.81
C GLY A 63 -10.96 -11.22 22.06
N ARG A 64 -9.68 -10.99 22.34
CA ARG A 64 -8.60 -11.65 21.57
C ARG A 64 -8.43 -13.15 21.82
N GLU A 65 -9.14 -13.70 22.81
CA GLU A 65 -8.96 -15.06 23.33
C GLU A 65 -9.26 -16.14 22.28
N THR A 66 -10.26 -15.92 21.43
CA THR A 66 -10.71 -16.87 20.41
C THR A 66 -11.24 -16.13 19.18
N GLY A 67 -11.32 -16.78 18.01
CA GLY A 67 -11.91 -16.16 16.81
C GLY A 67 -13.33 -15.62 17.03
N VAL A 68 -14.12 -16.28 17.89
CA VAL A 68 -15.50 -15.90 18.24
C VAL A 68 -15.54 -14.66 19.14
N THR A 69 -14.75 -14.65 20.22
CA THR A 69 -14.67 -13.47 21.11
C THR A 69 -14.08 -12.27 20.38
N ARG A 70 -13.18 -12.50 19.41
CA ARG A 70 -12.55 -11.43 18.62
C ARG A 70 -13.59 -10.81 17.71
N SER A 71 -14.42 -11.63 17.07
CA SER A 71 -15.56 -11.19 16.27
C SER A 71 -16.59 -10.40 17.08
N LEU A 72 -16.84 -10.77 18.34
CA LEU A 72 -17.75 -10.06 19.23
C LEU A 72 -17.17 -8.72 19.71
N GLY A 73 -15.89 -8.69 20.10
CA GLY A 73 -15.18 -7.46 20.46
C GLY A 73 -15.08 -6.48 19.29
N ARG A 74 -14.99 -7.00 18.07
CA ARG A 74 -15.04 -6.22 16.82
C ARG A 74 -16.39 -5.51 16.64
N LEU A 75 -17.50 -6.22 16.85
CA LEU A 75 -18.85 -5.66 16.75
C LEU A 75 -19.09 -4.51 17.74
N MET A 76 -18.49 -4.58 18.94
CA MET A 76 -18.67 -3.57 19.98
C MET A 76 -17.84 -2.29 19.78
N ASN A 77 -16.83 -2.30 18.90
CA ASN A 77 -15.87 -1.20 18.71
C ASN A 77 -15.78 -0.69 17.25
N LEU A 78 -16.81 -0.92 16.43
CA LEU A 78 -16.85 -0.59 14.99
C LEU A 78 -16.30 0.81 14.64
N SER A 79 -16.57 1.84 15.45
CA SER A 79 -16.12 3.22 15.22
C SER A 79 -14.60 3.42 15.39
N ARG A 80 -13.88 2.56 16.12
CA ARG A 80 -12.42 2.62 16.27
C ARG A 80 -11.67 1.69 15.32
N GLN A 81 -12.38 0.74 14.67
CA GLN A 81 -11.75 -0.25 13.81
C GLN A 81 -11.17 0.31 12.53
N HIS A 82 -11.83 1.32 11.96
CA HIS A 82 -11.44 1.85 10.66
C HIS A 82 -10.13 2.67 10.66
N ARG A 83 -9.57 3.03 11.83
CA ARG A 83 -8.36 3.88 11.96
C ARG A 83 -7.12 3.03 12.20
N ARG A 84 -6.31 2.81 11.16
CA ARG A 84 -5.19 1.85 11.17
C ARG A 84 -3.85 2.51 10.86
N MET A 85 -2.76 1.85 11.26
CA MET A 85 -1.42 2.28 10.85
C MET A 85 -1.13 1.78 9.44
N HIS A 86 -1.26 2.67 8.45
CA HIS A 86 -1.03 2.32 7.05
C HIS A 86 0.41 2.64 6.59
N ASN A 87 1.31 2.95 7.52
CA ASN A 87 2.72 3.23 7.25
C ASN A 87 3.49 1.97 6.78
N LYS A 88 4.31 2.12 5.73
CA LYS A 88 5.32 1.14 5.32
C LYS A 88 6.69 1.83 5.29
N LEU A 89 7.59 1.31 6.13
CA LEU A 89 8.89 1.92 6.39
C LEU A 89 9.86 0.84 6.84
N TRP A 90 11.00 0.77 6.14
CA TRP A 90 12.16 -0.02 6.54
C TRP A 90 13.32 0.94 6.83
N LEU A 91 13.96 0.82 8.00
CA LEU A 91 15.04 1.70 8.42
C LEU A 91 16.26 0.88 8.86
N ALA A 92 17.44 1.31 8.40
CA ALA A 92 18.72 0.78 8.85
C ALA A 92 19.57 1.93 9.40
N ASP A 93 19.95 1.83 10.67
CA ASP A 93 20.87 2.73 11.38
C ASP A 93 20.50 4.23 11.33
N SER A 94 19.22 4.55 11.06
CA SER A 94 18.75 5.91 10.72
C SER A 94 19.55 6.57 9.59
N SER A 95 20.23 5.76 8.78
CA SER A 95 21.15 6.19 7.72
C SER A 95 20.59 5.89 6.34
N ALA A 96 19.84 4.79 6.23
CA ALA A 96 19.11 4.41 5.02
C ALA A 96 17.66 4.04 5.36
N ALA A 97 16.74 4.41 4.49
CA ALA A 97 15.31 4.16 4.62
C ALA A 97 14.71 3.70 3.30
N ILE A 98 13.77 2.76 3.34
CA ILE A 98 12.88 2.45 2.23
C ILE A 98 11.46 2.80 2.68
N VAL A 99 10.77 3.62 1.88
CA VAL A 99 9.41 4.10 2.14
C VAL A 99 8.60 4.07 0.86
N GLY A 100 7.33 3.69 0.94
CA GLY A 100 6.46 3.60 -0.23
C GLY A 100 5.18 2.82 0.04
N GLY A 101 4.65 2.19 -1.00
CA GLY A 101 3.39 1.45 -0.94
C GLY A 101 3.54 0.02 -0.43
N ARG A 102 4.73 -0.58 -0.52
CA ARG A 102 4.89 -2.04 -0.45
C ARG A 102 4.65 -2.62 0.94
N ASN A 103 3.72 -3.58 1.04
CA ASN A 103 3.58 -4.43 2.23
C ASN A 103 4.53 -5.64 2.17
N LEU A 104 4.50 -6.52 3.17
CA LEU A 104 5.27 -7.77 3.14
C LEU A 104 4.37 -8.91 2.66
N GLY A 105 4.74 -9.57 1.56
CA GLY A 105 3.98 -10.67 0.93
C GLY A 105 4.50 -10.95 -0.48
N ASP A 106 4.35 -12.18 -0.99
CA ASP A 106 4.92 -12.59 -2.28
C ASP A 106 4.40 -11.76 -3.47
N GLU A 107 3.14 -11.36 -3.42
CA GLU A 107 2.48 -10.49 -4.40
C GLU A 107 3.13 -9.10 -4.51
N TYR A 108 3.88 -8.67 -3.48
CA TYR A 108 4.59 -7.39 -3.46
C TYR A 108 6.03 -7.50 -3.95
N PHE A 109 6.58 -8.70 -4.13
CA PHE A 109 7.98 -8.94 -4.51
C PHE A 109 8.11 -9.67 -5.85
N ASP A 110 7.07 -9.59 -6.69
CA ASP A 110 6.98 -10.31 -7.96
C ASP A 110 7.17 -11.84 -7.76
N ALA A 111 6.78 -12.35 -6.59
CA ALA A 111 7.05 -13.72 -6.17
C ALA A 111 5.82 -14.63 -6.26
N GLU A 112 4.69 -14.09 -6.72
CA GLU A 112 3.46 -14.84 -6.96
C GLU A 112 3.25 -14.99 -8.48
N PRO A 113 3.18 -16.21 -9.04
CA PRO A 113 3.14 -16.41 -10.50
C PRO A 113 2.01 -15.71 -11.26
N ASN A 114 0.88 -15.43 -10.60
CA ASN A 114 -0.33 -14.96 -11.26
C ASN A 114 -0.90 -13.67 -10.66
N LEU A 115 -0.29 -13.08 -9.63
CA LEU A 115 -0.88 -11.98 -8.86
C LEU A 115 0.23 -11.10 -8.28
N ASN A 116 0.73 -10.13 -9.06
CA ASN A 116 1.77 -9.21 -8.60
C ASN A 116 1.31 -7.76 -8.67
N PHE A 117 1.59 -7.02 -7.60
CA PHE A 117 1.38 -5.60 -7.54
C PHE A 117 2.50 -4.83 -8.25
N THR A 118 2.12 -3.85 -9.04
CA THR A 118 3.01 -2.78 -9.49
C THR A 118 3.06 -1.72 -8.41
N ASP A 119 4.20 -1.60 -7.73
CA ASP A 119 4.41 -0.68 -6.62
C ASP A 119 5.70 0.13 -6.81
N ILE A 120 5.79 1.27 -6.12
CA ILE A 120 6.94 2.16 -6.11
C ILE A 120 7.33 2.42 -4.65
N ASP A 121 8.59 2.13 -4.34
CA ASP A 121 9.24 2.53 -3.10
C ASP A 121 10.43 3.43 -3.40
N MET A 122 10.81 4.24 -2.43
CA MET A 122 11.96 5.12 -2.50
C MET A 122 13.02 4.68 -1.49
N LEU A 123 14.20 4.33 -2.00
CA LEU A 123 15.42 4.20 -1.18
C LEU A 123 15.99 5.60 -0.95
N SER A 124 16.07 6.00 0.31
CA SER A 124 16.62 7.28 0.72
C SER A 124 17.79 7.09 1.68
N VAL A 125 18.85 7.89 1.52
CA VAL A 125 20.04 7.84 2.37
C VAL A 125 20.38 9.25 2.85
N GLY A 126 20.78 9.38 4.12
CA GLY A 126 21.16 10.66 4.73
C GLY A 126 20.06 11.27 5.62
N PRO A 127 19.96 12.61 5.72
CA PRO A 127 19.14 13.28 6.75
C PRO A 127 17.65 12.89 6.76
N VAL A 128 17.07 12.55 5.61
CA VAL A 128 15.68 12.09 5.54
C VAL A 128 15.46 10.73 6.22
N ALA A 129 16.47 9.84 6.24
CA ALA A 129 16.39 8.59 6.99
C ALA A 129 16.35 8.84 8.51
N GLU A 130 17.01 9.89 8.99
CA GLU A 130 16.92 10.33 10.39
C GLU A 130 15.53 10.90 10.71
N GLN A 131 14.95 11.72 9.81
CA GLN A 131 13.57 12.22 9.96
C GLN A 131 12.55 11.07 10.01
N LEU A 132 12.68 10.08 9.13
CA LEU A 132 11.87 8.87 9.15
C LEU A 132 12.10 8.05 10.43
N GLY A 133 13.34 8.04 10.96
CA GLY A 133 13.67 7.47 12.27
C GLY A 133 12.91 8.15 13.41
N HIS A 134 12.82 9.48 13.40
CA HIS A 134 12.00 10.23 14.36
C HIS A 134 10.52 9.88 14.24
N SER A 135 9.99 9.78 13.02
CA SER A 135 8.62 9.30 12.80
C SER A 135 8.42 7.91 13.42
N PHE A 136 9.30 6.95 13.11
CA PHE A 136 9.24 5.62 13.70
C PHE A 136 9.28 5.65 15.22
N ASP A 137 10.15 6.44 15.83
CA ASP A 137 10.27 6.54 17.29
C ASP A 137 9.03 7.17 17.94
N GLN A 138 8.34 8.12 17.29
CA GLN A 138 7.05 8.65 17.76
C GLN A 138 5.99 7.56 17.80
N TYR A 139 5.91 6.72 16.77
CA TYR A 139 4.99 5.59 16.75
C TYR A 139 5.40 4.52 17.75
N TRP A 140 6.68 4.13 17.76
CA TRP A 140 7.21 3.09 18.64
C TRP A 140 6.93 3.39 20.11
N ASN A 141 7.17 4.64 20.53
CA ASN A 141 7.01 5.09 21.92
C ASN A 141 5.60 5.61 22.25
N SER A 142 4.68 5.61 21.28
CA SER A 142 3.28 5.97 21.52
C SER A 142 2.63 5.04 22.54
N THR A 143 1.71 5.57 23.35
CA THR A 143 0.86 4.78 24.26
C THR A 143 0.00 3.76 23.52
N LEU A 144 -0.20 3.96 22.21
CA LEU A 144 -0.94 3.08 21.30
C LEU A 144 -0.12 1.86 20.84
N SER A 145 1.20 1.90 21.01
CA SER A 145 2.08 0.79 20.65
C SER A 145 2.27 -0.11 21.85
N LYS A 146 1.69 -1.32 21.78
CA LYS A 146 1.75 -2.31 22.86
C LYS A 146 2.71 -3.44 22.49
N PRO A 147 3.63 -3.81 23.39
CA PRO A 147 4.41 -5.03 23.26
C PRO A 147 3.54 -6.26 22.94
N ILE A 148 4.01 -7.14 22.04
CA ILE A 148 3.25 -8.32 21.58
C ILE A 148 2.98 -9.32 22.72
N ASP A 149 3.90 -9.41 23.68
CA ASP A 149 3.82 -10.27 24.88
C ASP A 149 2.54 -10.04 25.71
N GLN A 150 2.00 -8.82 25.73
CA GLN A 150 0.75 -8.49 26.42
C GLN A 150 -0.49 -9.20 25.86
N PHE A 151 -0.39 -9.79 24.67
CA PHE A 151 -1.50 -10.46 23.99
C PHE A 151 -1.33 -11.99 23.94
N MET A 152 -0.29 -12.52 24.59
CA MET A 152 0.02 -13.94 24.59
C MET A 152 -0.36 -14.58 25.92
N TYR A 153 -1.05 -15.73 25.86
CA TYR A 153 -1.27 -16.57 27.06
C TYR A 153 0.00 -17.26 27.52
N PHE A 154 0.80 -17.73 26.56
CA PHE A 154 2.08 -18.38 26.78
C PHE A 154 3.12 -17.63 25.99
N LEU A 155 4.16 -17.16 26.68
CA LEU A 155 5.27 -16.47 26.05
C LEU A 155 6.18 -17.51 25.41
N PRO A 156 6.46 -17.40 24.09
CA PRO A 156 7.43 -18.27 23.46
C PRO A 156 8.81 -18.10 24.08
N ASP A 157 9.56 -19.18 24.18
CA ASP A 157 10.91 -19.18 24.71
C ASP A 157 11.98 -19.42 23.61
N GLY A 158 13.23 -19.58 24.05
CA GLY A 158 14.34 -19.84 23.13
C GLY A 158 14.24 -21.18 22.39
N GLN A 159 13.57 -22.18 22.96
CA GLN A 159 13.33 -23.46 22.30
C GLN A 159 12.28 -23.29 21.20
N ASP A 160 11.17 -22.58 21.49
CA ASP A 160 10.15 -22.26 20.47
C ASP A 160 10.77 -21.53 19.27
N LEU A 161 11.68 -20.58 19.55
CA LEU A 161 12.41 -19.85 18.52
C LEU A 161 13.33 -20.77 17.70
N ALA A 162 14.06 -21.67 18.35
CA ALA A 162 14.92 -22.63 17.66
C ALA A 162 14.12 -23.55 16.74
N GLU A 163 12.98 -24.06 17.20
CA GLU A 163 12.06 -24.87 16.40
C GLU A 163 11.46 -24.07 15.23
N ALA A 164 11.07 -22.82 15.46
CA ALA A 164 10.59 -21.94 14.41
C ALA A 164 11.66 -21.64 13.35
N ARG A 165 12.92 -21.45 13.76
CA ARG A 165 14.04 -21.26 12.85
C ARG A 165 14.28 -22.52 12.00
N GLN A 166 14.25 -23.71 12.60
CA GLN A 166 14.40 -24.95 11.82
C GLN A 166 13.29 -25.07 10.76
N ARG A 167 12.03 -24.80 11.13
CA ARG A 167 10.91 -24.80 10.17
C ARG A 167 11.09 -23.77 9.04
N LEU A 168 11.66 -22.60 9.36
CA LEU A 168 11.97 -21.57 8.38
C LEU A 168 13.06 -22.04 7.42
N ASP A 169 14.15 -22.59 7.93
CA ASP A 169 15.25 -23.12 7.12
C ASP A 169 14.78 -24.25 6.20
N ASP A 170 14.01 -25.21 6.74
CA ASP A 170 13.42 -26.31 5.97
C ASP A 170 12.49 -25.77 4.87
N SER A 171 11.70 -24.74 5.17
CA SER A 171 10.82 -24.10 4.18
C SER A 171 11.60 -23.42 3.07
N LEU A 172 12.71 -22.73 3.38
CA LEU A 172 13.51 -22.04 2.37
C LEU A 172 14.23 -23.05 1.48
N GLU A 173 14.72 -24.15 2.05
CA GLU A 173 15.34 -25.24 1.29
C GLU A 173 14.31 -25.97 0.41
N GLN A 174 13.10 -26.21 0.93
CA GLN A 174 12.01 -26.75 0.12
C GLN A 174 11.67 -25.82 -1.05
N ALA A 175 11.59 -24.50 -0.81
CA ALA A 175 11.32 -23.52 -1.87
C ALA A 175 12.45 -23.48 -2.91
N HIS A 176 13.71 -23.62 -2.49
CA HIS A 176 14.86 -23.74 -3.38
C HIS A 176 14.75 -24.97 -4.30
N GLN A 177 14.24 -26.09 -3.79
CA GLN A 177 14.05 -27.32 -4.57
C GLN A 177 12.84 -27.26 -5.50
N GLN A 178 11.71 -26.72 -5.02
CA GLN A 178 10.43 -26.72 -5.75
C GLN A 178 10.29 -25.54 -6.72
N HIS A 179 10.85 -24.38 -6.39
CA HIS A 179 10.72 -23.12 -7.11
C HIS A 179 12.09 -22.50 -7.40
N LYS A 180 13.05 -23.32 -7.85
CA LYS A 180 14.47 -22.96 -7.98
C LYS A 180 14.73 -21.61 -8.65
N ALA A 181 14.15 -21.36 -9.83
CA ALA A 181 14.39 -20.12 -10.57
C ALA A 181 13.88 -18.87 -9.81
N LEU A 182 12.71 -18.96 -9.18
CA LEU A 182 12.15 -17.89 -8.36
C LEU A 182 13.02 -17.66 -7.12
N TYR A 183 13.39 -18.74 -6.43
CA TYR A 183 14.25 -18.68 -5.24
C TYR A 183 15.61 -18.04 -5.56
N GLU A 184 16.28 -18.49 -6.62
CA GLU A 184 17.57 -17.95 -7.05
C GLU A 184 17.48 -16.46 -7.40
N ARG A 185 16.40 -16.01 -8.06
CA ARG A 185 16.15 -14.59 -8.34
C ARG A 185 15.99 -13.77 -7.06
N LEU A 186 15.15 -14.23 -6.12
CA LEU A 186 14.89 -13.52 -4.86
C LEU A 186 16.13 -13.52 -3.94
N MET A 187 16.93 -14.59 -3.96
CA MET A 187 18.15 -14.72 -3.16
C MET A 187 19.41 -14.19 -3.87
N ALA A 188 19.28 -13.60 -5.05
CA ALA A 188 20.43 -13.12 -5.82
C ALA A 188 21.32 -12.14 -5.03
N TYR A 189 20.76 -11.39 -4.07
CA TYR A 189 21.51 -10.50 -3.19
C TYR A 189 22.59 -11.21 -2.35
N LYS A 190 22.43 -12.52 -2.07
CA LYS A 190 23.39 -13.30 -1.28
C LYS A 190 24.71 -13.52 -2.03
N THR A 191 24.68 -13.57 -3.36
CA THR A 191 25.86 -13.79 -4.21
C THR A 191 26.26 -12.56 -5.02
N GLN A 192 25.29 -11.69 -5.34
CA GLN A 192 25.45 -10.48 -6.15
C GLN A 192 24.80 -9.27 -5.43
N PRO A 193 25.37 -8.82 -4.30
CA PRO A 193 24.82 -7.69 -3.56
C PRO A 193 24.88 -6.39 -4.40
N ARG A 194 23.75 -5.70 -4.55
CA ARG A 194 23.64 -4.49 -5.38
C ARG A 194 23.79 -3.16 -4.62
N MET A 195 24.03 -3.20 -3.31
CA MET A 195 24.08 -2.00 -2.46
C MET A 195 25.05 -0.93 -3.00
N LYS A 196 26.26 -1.31 -3.42
CA LYS A 196 27.24 -0.35 -3.97
C LYS A 196 26.74 0.30 -5.26
N THR A 197 26.05 -0.45 -6.10
CA THR A 197 25.42 0.07 -7.33
C THR A 197 24.32 1.05 -6.97
N TRP A 198 23.39 0.67 -6.09
CA TRP A 198 22.30 1.56 -5.65
C TRP A 198 22.82 2.86 -5.04
N LEU A 199 23.84 2.81 -4.18
CA LEU A 199 24.45 4.00 -3.59
C LEU A 199 25.08 4.93 -4.63
N ASN A 200 25.63 4.39 -5.72
CA ASN A 200 26.20 5.18 -6.82
C ASN A 200 25.13 5.75 -7.76
N GLU A 201 23.95 5.14 -7.81
CA GLU A 201 22.81 5.55 -8.64
C GLU A 201 21.87 6.52 -7.89
N LEU A 202 22.14 6.81 -6.61
CA LEU A 202 21.35 7.78 -5.84
C LEU A 202 21.44 9.19 -6.43
N VAL A 203 20.29 9.84 -6.50
CA VAL A 203 20.20 11.25 -6.88
C VAL A 203 20.36 12.14 -5.65
N TRP A 204 21.35 13.02 -5.68
CA TRP A 204 21.55 14.04 -4.66
C TRP A 204 20.51 15.14 -4.80
N ALA A 205 19.60 15.24 -3.84
CA ALA A 205 18.47 16.17 -3.90
C ALA A 205 18.03 16.62 -2.50
N HIS A 206 17.41 17.80 -2.43
CA HIS A 206 16.71 18.21 -1.21
C HIS A 206 15.45 17.36 -1.04
N ASN A 207 15.24 16.87 0.17
CA ASN A 207 14.10 16.02 0.48
C ASN A 207 13.64 16.23 1.93
N GLN A 208 12.40 15.83 2.19
CA GLN A 208 11.80 15.86 3.51
C GLN A 208 10.86 14.67 3.70
N ALA A 209 10.87 14.09 4.90
CA ALA A 209 9.90 13.09 5.31
C ALA A 209 8.61 13.77 5.79
N LEU A 210 7.46 13.26 5.36
CA LEU A 210 6.14 13.71 5.76
C LEU A 210 5.40 12.52 6.38
N TRP A 211 4.71 12.73 7.50
CA TRP A 211 3.93 11.68 8.16
C TRP A 211 2.75 12.22 8.95
N ASP A 212 1.73 11.39 9.13
CA ASP A 212 0.66 11.65 10.09
C ASP A 212 1.17 11.43 11.52
N ALA A 213 0.71 12.23 12.47
CA ALA A 213 1.00 11.98 13.89
C ALA A 213 0.30 10.69 14.37
N PRO A 214 0.91 9.88 15.26
CA PRO A 214 0.29 8.65 15.74
C PRO A 214 -1.04 8.89 16.48
N THR A 215 -1.23 10.09 17.04
CA THR A 215 -2.47 10.50 17.71
C THR A 215 -3.63 10.79 16.76
N LYS A 216 -3.41 10.87 15.44
CA LYS A 216 -4.48 11.00 14.42
C LYS A 216 -5.57 9.95 14.59
N VAL A 217 -5.20 8.73 14.96
CA VAL A 217 -6.14 7.61 15.15
C VAL A 217 -7.01 7.73 16.41
N LEU A 218 -6.73 8.71 17.28
CA LEU A 218 -7.49 8.95 18.52
C LEU A 218 -8.62 9.97 18.36
N ALA A 219 -8.68 10.69 17.23
CA ALA A 219 -9.72 11.70 17.04
C ALA A 219 -11.12 11.08 17.06
N GLN A 220 -12.07 11.75 17.71
CA GLN A 220 -13.48 11.31 17.78
C GLN A 220 -14.27 11.65 16.51
N GLY A 221 -13.71 12.47 15.62
CA GLY A 221 -14.23 12.84 14.32
C GLY A 221 -13.08 13.07 13.34
N GLU A 222 -13.19 14.15 12.55
CA GLU A 222 -12.08 14.60 11.70
C GLU A 222 -10.86 14.96 12.56
N PRO A 223 -9.65 14.49 12.21
CA PRO A 223 -8.44 14.87 12.93
C PRO A 223 -8.16 16.37 12.80
N ASP A 224 -7.44 16.91 13.80
CA ASP A 224 -6.83 18.23 13.67
C ASP A 224 -5.89 18.24 12.45
N PRO A 225 -5.99 19.24 11.55
CA PRO A 225 -5.13 19.35 10.38
C PRO A 225 -3.64 19.30 10.68
N HIS A 226 -3.18 19.76 11.85
CA HIS A 226 -1.75 19.70 12.21
C HIS A 226 -1.23 18.28 12.40
N LEU A 227 -2.11 17.29 12.57
CA LEU A 227 -1.75 15.88 12.68
C LEU A 227 -1.61 15.20 11.32
N LEU A 228 -1.94 15.90 10.22
CA LEU A 228 -2.10 15.30 8.91
C LEU A 228 -0.86 15.45 8.02
N LEU A 229 -0.51 14.38 7.32
CA LEU A 229 0.45 14.41 6.22
C LEU A 229 -0.04 15.35 5.11
N THR A 230 -1.34 15.33 4.81
CA THR A 230 -1.93 16.13 3.73
C THR A 230 -1.81 17.63 3.97
N THR A 231 -1.88 18.09 5.22
CA THR A 231 -1.61 19.51 5.57
C THR A 231 -0.17 19.91 5.26
N GLN A 232 0.78 19.00 5.46
CA GLN A 232 2.20 19.23 5.13
C GLN A 232 2.43 19.20 3.62
N LEU A 233 1.68 18.40 2.88
CA LEU A 233 1.76 18.27 1.42
C LEU A 233 1.00 19.38 0.67
N ALA A 234 0.00 19.99 1.30
CA ALA A 234 -0.86 21.02 0.72
C ALA A 234 -0.12 22.17 0.02
N PRO A 235 1.00 22.71 0.54
CA PRO A 235 1.74 23.75 -0.17
C PRO A 235 2.19 23.35 -1.57
N GLU A 236 2.57 22.09 -1.79
CA GLU A 236 3.02 21.60 -3.10
C GLU A 236 1.85 21.44 -4.07
N LEU A 237 0.74 20.87 -3.59
CA LEU A 237 -0.51 20.76 -4.34
C LEU A 237 -1.04 22.14 -4.77
N LEU A 238 -1.04 23.12 -3.86
CA LEU A 238 -1.53 24.46 -4.14
C LEU A 238 -0.59 25.26 -5.05
N ASN A 239 0.73 24.97 -5.02
CA ASN A 239 1.74 25.68 -5.80
C ASN A 239 2.03 25.08 -7.17
N THR A 240 1.44 23.95 -7.52
CA THR A 240 1.56 23.36 -8.87
C THR A 240 0.93 24.29 -9.92
N ARG A 241 1.62 24.49 -11.05
CA ARG A 241 1.22 25.47 -12.11
C ARG A 241 1.17 24.90 -13.52
N LYS A 242 1.85 23.80 -13.82
CA LYS A 242 2.05 23.26 -15.16
C LYS A 242 1.54 21.84 -15.29
N GLU A 243 1.92 20.95 -14.38
CA GLU A 243 1.61 19.52 -14.48
C GLU A 243 1.45 18.89 -13.11
N LEU A 244 0.37 18.13 -12.94
CA LEU A 244 0.12 17.28 -11.77
C LEU A 244 -0.18 15.87 -12.26
N MET A 245 0.67 14.92 -11.92
CA MET A 245 0.39 13.50 -12.17
C MET A 245 0.17 12.80 -10.82
N LEU A 246 -0.95 12.11 -10.70
CA LEU A 246 -1.33 11.36 -9.51
C LEU A 246 -1.32 9.87 -9.83
N ILE A 247 -0.66 9.07 -9.00
CA ILE A 247 -0.66 7.62 -9.06
C ILE A 247 -1.18 7.13 -7.72
N SER A 248 -2.32 6.46 -7.73
CA SER A 248 -2.94 5.96 -6.50
C SER A 248 -3.72 4.69 -6.78
N ALA A 249 -3.48 3.64 -5.99
CA ALA A 249 -4.23 2.39 -6.07
C ALA A 249 -5.74 2.60 -5.83
N TYR A 250 -6.05 3.53 -4.94
CA TYR A 250 -7.38 3.93 -4.53
C TYR A 250 -7.54 5.44 -4.66
N PHE A 251 -8.57 5.90 -5.35
CA PHE A 251 -8.78 7.31 -5.61
C PHE A 251 -10.24 7.67 -5.40
N VAL A 252 -10.54 8.37 -4.30
CA VAL A 252 -11.87 8.90 -4.01
C VAL A 252 -11.67 10.36 -3.60
N PRO A 253 -11.81 11.33 -4.53
CA PRO A 253 -11.39 12.69 -4.26
C PRO A 253 -12.31 13.43 -3.29
N GLY A 254 -13.54 12.95 -3.10
CA GLY A 254 -14.58 13.69 -2.40
C GLY A 254 -14.88 15.04 -3.08
N GLN A 255 -15.71 15.86 -2.44
CA GLN A 255 -16.08 17.16 -3.01
C GLN A 255 -14.91 18.15 -3.04
N GLU A 256 -14.08 18.20 -1.99
CA GLU A 256 -12.94 19.11 -1.91
C GLU A 256 -11.86 18.75 -2.92
N GLY A 257 -11.52 17.46 -3.04
CA GLY A 257 -10.57 16.99 -4.04
C GLY A 257 -11.09 17.19 -5.47
N LEU A 258 -12.39 16.98 -5.73
CA LEU A 258 -12.99 17.27 -7.02
C LEU A 258 -12.79 18.75 -7.38
N LEU A 259 -13.22 19.67 -6.51
CA LEU A 259 -13.10 21.11 -6.73
C LEU A 259 -11.64 21.55 -6.92
N TYR A 260 -10.72 20.95 -6.16
CA TYR A 260 -9.30 21.22 -6.33
C TYR A 260 -8.80 20.79 -7.71
N LEU A 261 -9.07 19.54 -8.12
CA LEU A 261 -8.56 18.98 -9.38
C LEU A 261 -9.16 19.67 -10.60
N THR A 262 -10.48 19.88 -10.61
CA THR A 262 -11.15 20.60 -11.70
C THR A 262 -10.68 22.05 -11.76
N GLY A 263 -10.55 22.72 -10.60
CA GLY A 263 -10.03 24.10 -10.54
C GLY A 263 -8.58 24.22 -11.02
N ARG A 264 -7.73 23.21 -10.81
CA ARG A 264 -6.37 23.18 -11.38
C ARG A 264 -6.42 23.00 -12.90
N ALA A 265 -7.24 22.08 -13.39
CA ALA A 265 -7.37 21.82 -14.82
C ALA A 265 -7.94 23.06 -15.57
N ASP A 266 -8.96 23.72 -15.01
CA ASP A 266 -9.53 24.98 -15.51
C ASP A 266 -8.50 26.12 -15.55
N ALA A 267 -7.55 26.12 -14.60
CA ALA A 267 -6.44 27.06 -14.56
C ALA A 267 -5.31 26.72 -15.55
N GLY A 268 -5.46 25.67 -16.37
CA GLY A 268 -4.51 25.26 -17.41
C GLY A 268 -3.42 24.30 -16.93
N VAL A 269 -3.51 23.74 -15.73
CA VAL A 269 -2.59 22.70 -15.25
C VAL A 269 -2.92 21.38 -15.97
N ASN A 270 -1.92 20.69 -16.52
CA ASN A 270 -2.10 19.33 -17.06
C ASN A 270 -2.26 18.34 -15.91
N VAL A 271 -3.49 17.95 -15.58
CA VAL A 271 -3.79 17.00 -14.51
C VAL A 271 -4.03 15.61 -15.10
N SER A 272 -3.28 14.60 -14.65
CA SER A 272 -3.53 13.20 -14.98
C SER A 272 -3.56 12.29 -13.75
N LEU A 273 -4.39 11.25 -13.82
CA LEU A 273 -4.55 10.25 -12.78
C LEU A 273 -4.34 8.85 -13.37
N LEU A 274 -3.50 8.05 -12.72
CA LEU A 274 -3.39 6.61 -12.91
C LEU A 274 -3.94 5.90 -11.67
N THR A 275 -5.01 5.12 -11.84
CA THR A 275 -5.68 4.35 -10.79
C THR A 275 -6.07 2.96 -11.31
N ASN A 276 -6.50 2.05 -10.45
CA ASN A 276 -7.05 0.77 -10.88
C ASN A 276 -8.42 0.93 -11.58
N SER A 277 -8.68 0.10 -12.59
CA SER A 277 -10.02 -0.09 -13.15
C SER A 277 -10.90 -0.96 -12.24
N LEU A 278 -12.22 -1.01 -12.51
CA LEU A 278 -13.13 -1.87 -11.77
C LEU A 278 -12.79 -3.36 -11.88
N GLU A 279 -12.16 -3.80 -12.97
CA GLU A 279 -11.73 -5.19 -13.15
C GLU A 279 -10.36 -5.49 -12.51
N ALA A 280 -9.57 -4.46 -12.20
CA ALA A 280 -8.24 -4.57 -11.61
C ALA A 280 -8.15 -3.95 -10.21
N THR A 281 -9.27 -3.80 -9.50
CA THR A 281 -9.30 -3.38 -8.10
C THR A 281 -9.63 -4.57 -7.21
N ASP A 282 -8.97 -4.70 -6.08
CA ASP A 282 -9.27 -5.67 -5.01
C ASP A 282 -10.36 -5.14 -4.07
N VAL A 283 -10.69 -3.85 -4.14
CA VAL A 283 -11.72 -3.19 -3.32
C VAL A 283 -12.76 -2.48 -4.22
N PRO A 284 -13.72 -3.21 -4.81
CA PRO A 284 -14.75 -2.63 -5.70
C PRO A 284 -15.57 -1.49 -5.08
N ALA A 285 -15.69 -1.46 -3.76
CA ALA A 285 -16.39 -0.38 -3.05
C ALA A 285 -15.68 0.97 -3.21
N VAL A 286 -14.35 1.00 -3.13
CA VAL A 286 -13.55 2.22 -3.35
C VAL A 286 -13.73 2.72 -4.78
N HIS A 287 -13.70 1.81 -5.76
CA HIS A 287 -14.02 2.15 -7.15
C HIS A 287 -15.44 2.70 -7.32
N GLY A 288 -16.40 2.17 -6.56
CA GLY A 288 -17.76 2.70 -6.47
C GLY A 288 -17.82 4.14 -5.93
N GLY A 289 -16.93 4.50 -5.02
CA GLY A 289 -16.74 5.87 -4.52
C GLY A 289 -16.06 6.79 -5.54
N TYR A 290 -15.15 6.28 -6.36
CA TYR A 290 -14.49 7.01 -7.46
C TYR A 290 -15.43 7.31 -8.63
N ALA A 291 -16.16 6.29 -9.09
CA ALA A 291 -16.88 6.29 -10.35
C ALA A 291 -17.80 7.52 -10.60
N PRO A 292 -18.53 8.05 -9.61
CA PRO A 292 -19.38 9.24 -9.79
C PRO A 292 -18.61 10.49 -10.21
N TYR A 293 -17.33 10.61 -9.83
CA TYR A 293 -16.50 11.79 -10.08
C TYR A 293 -15.90 11.83 -11.49
N ARG A 294 -15.85 10.69 -12.20
CA ARG A 294 -15.21 10.54 -13.52
C ARG A 294 -15.69 11.57 -14.53
N LYS A 295 -17.01 11.70 -14.69
CA LYS A 295 -17.59 12.59 -15.69
C LYS A 295 -17.19 14.05 -15.46
N ALA A 296 -17.32 14.54 -14.23
CA ALA A 296 -16.97 15.92 -13.90
C ALA A 296 -15.47 16.19 -14.09
N LEU A 297 -14.59 15.26 -13.68
CA LEU A 297 -13.16 15.38 -13.91
C LEU A 297 -12.83 15.49 -15.41
N LEU A 298 -13.42 14.64 -16.24
CA LEU A 298 -13.22 14.65 -17.68
C LEU A 298 -13.78 15.91 -18.36
N GLU A 299 -14.93 16.43 -17.90
CA GLU A 299 -15.53 17.67 -18.42
C GLU A 299 -14.62 18.89 -18.24
N HIS A 300 -13.81 18.88 -17.18
CA HIS A 300 -12.82 19.91 -16.87
C HIS A 300 -11.41 19.61 -17.42
N GLY A 301 -11.25 18.54 -18.22
CA GLY A 301 -9.99 18.23 -18.90
C GLY A 301 -8.96 17.44 -18.08
N VAL A 302 -9.34 16.89 -16.93
CA VAL A 302 -8.49 15.92 -16.19
C VAL A 302 -8.40 14.63 -16.99
N LYS A 303 -7.19 14.09 -17.16
CA LYS A 303 -6.94 12.83 -17.88
C LYS A 303 -6.99 11.64 -16.93
N LEU A 304 -7.80 10.64 -17.25
CA LEU A 304 -8.02 9.48 -16.39
C LEU A 304 -7.56 8.20 -17.08
N TYR A 305 -6.60 7.51 -16.45
CA TYR A 305 -6.06 6.24 -16.90
C TYR A 305 -6.36 5.17 -15.85
N GLU A 306 -7.11 4.15 -16.24
CA GLU A 306 -7.55 3.07 -15.36
C GLU A 306 -6.79 1.79 -15.73
N LEU A 307 -5.89 1.33 -14.87
CA LEU A 307 -5.06 0.14 -15.11
C LEU A 307 -5.94 -1.09 -15.33
N ARG A 308 -5.65 -1.81 -16.41
CA ARG A 308 -6.32 -3.04 -16.82
C ARG A 308 -5.77 -4.22 -16.03
N ARG A 309 -6.59 -5.27 -15.95
CA ARG A 309 -6.09 -6.58 -15.53
C ARG A 309 -5.16 -7.14 -16.62
N GLN A 310 -3.98 -7.62 -16.26
CA GLN A 310 -2.99 -8.08 -17.25
C GLN A 310 -3.22 -9.55 -17.66
N PRO A 311 -3.07 -9.92 -18.96
CA PRO A 311 -3.23 -11.30 -19.42
C PRO A 311 -2.11 -12.21 -18.87
N GLY A 312 -2.47 -13.19 -18.05
CA GLY A 312 -1.55 -14.07 -17.32
C GLY A 312 -2.07 -14.40 -15.91
N GLU A 313 -2.87 -13.49 -15.35
CA GLU A 313 -3.66 -13.69 -14.13
C GLU A 313 -4.90 -14.57 -14.45
N THR A 314 -4.70 -15.86 -14.70
CA THR A 314 -5.66 -16.73 -15.41
C THR A 314 -7.10 -16.78 -14.89
N GLU A 315 -8.00 -16.74 -15.88
CA GLU A 315 -9.42 -17.08 -16.06
C GLU A 315 -10.09 -18.19 -15.19
N THR A 316 -9.54 -18.65 -14.07
CA THR A 316 -10.05 -19.83 -13.34
C THR A 316 -11.17 -19.57 -12.32
N MET A 317 -11.70 -18.35 -12.18
CA MET A 317 -12.88 -18.08 -11.34
C MET A 317 -14.02 -17.39 -12.09
N ARG A 318 -14.41 -17.93 -13.25
CA ARG A 318 -15.82 -17.85 -13.69
C ARG A 318 -16.68 -18.74 -12.79
N SER A 319 -16.90 -18.33 -11.54
CA SER A 319 -17.85 -19.00 -10.64
C SER A 319 -18.98 -18.04 -10.28
N SER A 320 -19.99 -18.02 -11.15
CA SER A 320 -21.28 -17.42 -10.89
C SER A 320 -22.05 -18.31 -9.91
N GLY A 321 -22.08 -17.99 -8.61
CA GLY A 321 -22.94 -18.72 -7.65
C GLY A 321 -22.87 -18.23 -6.18
N PRO A 322 -23.92 -18.46 -5.35
CA PRO A 322 -23.99 -17.93 -3.99
C PRO A 322 -23.07 -18.65 -3.00
N HIS A 323 -22.30 -17.87 -2.23
CA HIS A 323 -21.30 -18.31 -1.25
C HIS A 323 -21.89 -18.77 0.09
N LEU A 324 -22.61 -19.89 0.16
CA LEU A 324 -23.11 -20.40 1.45
C LEU A 324 -22.30 -21.56 2.05
N PHE A 325 -21.40 -22.22 1.32
CA PHE A 325 -20.60 -23.31 1.88
C PHE A 325 -19.22 -23.42 1.23
N ARG A 326 -18.22 -22.73 1.77
CA ARG A 326 -16.82 -23.14 1.60
C ARG A 326 -15.96 -22.72 2.79
N LYS A 327 -15.27 -23.71 3.37
CA LYS A 327 -14.40 -23.59 4.55
C LYS A 327 -13.24 -22.63 4.27
N SER A 328 -12.89 -21.88 5.30
CA SER A 328 -11.90 -20.81 5.37
C SER A 328 -10.48 -21.22 4.94
N HIS A 329 -10.04 -20.67 3.81
CA HIS A 329 -8.65 -20.29 3.55
C HIS A 329 -8.70 -18.87 2.93
N SER A 330 -8.00 -17.93 3.56
CA SER A 330 -7.77 -16.51 3.23
C SER A 330 -8.74 -15.82 2.24
N LEU A 331 -9.63 -14.97 2.77
CA LEU A 331 -10.55 -14.08 2.05
C LEU A 331 -9.89 -12.81 1.47
N VAL A 332 -8.64 -12.87 1.00
CA VAL A 332 -8.00 -11.73 0.31
C VAL A 332 -7.62 -12.19 -1.10
N SER A 333 -8.57 -12.11 -2.02
CA SER A 333 -8.27 -12.20 -3.45
C SER A 333 -7.73 -10.83 -3.87
N SER A 334 -6.41 -10.68 -3.87
CA SER A 334 -5.77 -9.46 -4.37
C SER A 334 -5.82 -9.45 -5.89
N GLU A 335 -6.92 -8.94 -6.44
CA GLU A 335 -7.16 -8.78 -7.87
C GLU A 335 -6.72 -7.39 -8.38
N SER A 336 -5.76 -6.75 -7.68
CA SER A 336 -5.29 -5.40 -8.00
C SER A 336 -3.88 -5.37 -8.57
N SER A 337 -3.72 -4.68 -9.70
CA SER A 337 -2.44 -4.60 -10.42
C SER A 337 -1.63 -3.36 -10.05
N LEU A 338 -2.26 -2.25 -9.62
CA LEU A 338 -1.57 -1.03 -9.15
C LEU A 338 -1.63 -0.90 -7.63
N HIS A 339 -0.47 -0.81 -6.99
CA HIS A 339 -0.34 -0.47 -5.57
C HIS A 339 0.53 0.76 -5.30
N SER A 340 1.14 1.35 -6.32
CA SER A 340 1.91 2.59 -6.20
C SER A 340 1.09 3.76 -5.65
N LYS A 341 1.74 4.58 -4.81
CA LYS A 341 1.22 5.86 -4.32
C LYS A 341 2.26 6.95 -4.48
N ALA A 342 2.08 7.76 -5.51
CA ALA A 342 3.05 8.79 -5.86
C ALA A 342 2.40 10.00 -6.52
N MET A 343 3.08 11.14 -6.46
CA MET A 343 2.67 12.38 -7.12
C MET A 343 3.88 13.05 -7.78
N ILE A 344 3.66 13.65 -8.94
CA ILE A 344 4.67 14.47 -9.64
C ILE A 344 4.12 15.88 -9.78
N PHE A 345 4.92 16.87 -9.38
CA PHE A 345 4.56 18.29 -9.40
C PHE A 345 5.50 19.06 -10.34
N ASP A 346 4.94 19.67 -11.39
CA ASP A 346 5.63 20.57 -12.34
C ASP A 346 6.94 20.02 -12.94
N ARG A 347 7.10 18.68 -12.97
CA ARG A 347 8.36 17.99 -13.33
C ARG A 347 9.57 18.45 -12.51
N GLN A 348 9.32 18.92 -11.29
CA GLN A 348 10.34 19.43 -10.38
C GLN A 348 10.39 18.60 -9.12
N LYS A 349 9.22 18.26 -8.55
CA LYS A 349 9.13 17.54 -7.29
C LYS A 349 8.38 16.24 -7.43
N VAL A 350 8.73 15.28 -6.58
CA VAL A 350 8.01 14.02 -6.46
C VAL A 350 7.66 13.75 -5.01
N PHE A 351 6.50 13.14 -4.78
CA PHE A 351 6.14 12.54 -3.51
C PHE A 351 5.95 11.04 -3.72
N VAL A 352 6.55 10.23 -2.85
CA VAL A 352 6.36 8.77 -2.81
C VAL A 352 6.10 8.36 -1.36
N GLY A 353 5.10 7.51 -1.12
CA GLY A 353 4.75 7.10 0.23
C GLY A 353 3.66 6.05 0.28
N SER A 354 2.97 5.98 1.42
CA SER A 354 1.87 5.05 1.65
C SER A 354 0.47 5.65 1.40
N PHE A 355 0.39 6.97 1.20
CA PHE A 355 -0.84 7.75 1.10
C PHE A 355 -1.63 7.48 -0.19
N ASN A 356 -2.83 6.88 -0.08
CA ASN A 356 -3.79 6.88 -1.19
C ASN A 356 -4.59 8.19 -1.19
N PHE A 357 -5.07 8.61 -2.36
CA PHE A 357 -5.91 9.80 -2.50
C PHE A 357 -7.40 9.45 -2.23
N ASP A 358 -7.70 9.06 -1.00
CA ASP A 358 -9.06 8.72 -0.53
C ASP A 358 -9.34 9.26 0.88
N PRO A 359 -10.61 9.40 1.29
CA PRO A 359 -10.97 9.91 2.62
C PRO A 359 -10.41 9.04 3.74
N ARG A 360 -10.27 7.73 3.53
CA ARG A 360 -9.68 6.82 4.51
C ARG A 360 -8.23 7.14 4.85
N SER A 361 -7.39 7.41 3.87
CA SER A 361 -5.99 7.79 4.06
C SER A 361 -5.86 9.21 4.60
N VAL A 362 -6.74 10.12 4.15
CA VAL A 362 -6.77 11.52 4.62
C VAL A 362 -7.16 11.58 6.10
N LEU A 363 -8.24 10.92 6.51
CA LEU A 363 -8.89 11.16 7.81
C LEU A 363 -8.65 10.05 8.84
N TRP A 364 -8.58 8.79 8.42
CA TRP A 364 -8.70 7.65 9.34
C TRP A 364 -7.37 6.94 9.58
N ASN A 365 -6.66 6.59 8.52
CA ASN A 365 -5.38 5.90 8.58
C ASN A 365 -4.22 6.86 8.78
N THR A 366 -3.11 6.35 9.30
CA THR A 366 -1.85 7.09 9.30
C THR A 366 -0.98 6.69 8.12
N GLU A 367 -0.30 7.68 7.55
CA GLU A 367 0.53 7.56 6.36
C GLU A 367 1.93 8.14 6.58
N VAL A 368 2.86 7.76 5.71
CA VAL A 368 4.23 8.29 5.66
C VAL A 368 4.68 8.38 4.21
N GLY A 369 5.53 9.35 3.89
CA GLY A 369 6.16 9.47 2.58
C GLY A 369 7.33 10.43 2.60
N VAL A 370 7.97 10.57 1.44
CA VAL A 370 9.07 11.50 1.21
C VAL A 370 8.73 12.38 0.02
N LEU A 371 8.88 13.69 0.23
CA LEU A 371 8.86 14.69 -0.83
C LEU A 371 10.31 14.99 -1.23
N VAL A 372 10.60 14.93 -2.52
CA VAL A 372 11.93 15.22 -3.08
C VAL A 372 11.82 16.33 -4.11
N ASP A 373 12.72 17.31 -4.02
CA ASP A 373 12.90 18.37 -5.01
C ASP A 373 14.06 17.99 -5.94
N SER A 374 13.71 17.39 -7.08
CA SER A 374 14.64 16.88 -8.08
C SER A 374 13.96 16.75 -9.44
N PRO A 375 14.33 17.58 -10.43
CA PRO A 375 13.84 17.43 -11.80
C PRO A 375 14.19 16.08 -12.41
N GLN A 376 15.35 15.52 -12.03
CA GLN A 376 15.79 14.21 -12.51
C GLN A 376 14.82 13.11 -12.05
N LEU A 377 14.58 13.00 -10.74
CA LEU A 377 13.65 11.99 -10.20
C LEU A 377 12.22 12.24 -10.67
N ALA A 378 11.83 13.51 -10.86
CA ALA A 378 10.53 13.86 -11.41
C ALA A 378 10.36 13.35 -12.84
N GLU A 379 11.36 13.50 -13.71
CA GLU A 379 11.28 12.98 -15.07
C GLU A 379 11.34 11.44 -15.09
N GLU A 380 12.21 10.81 -14.29
CA GLU A 380 12.29 9.34 -14.19
C GLU A 380 10.95 8.73 -13.73
N LEU A 381 10.35 9.27 -12.67
CA LEU A 381 9.03 8.81 -12.19
C LEU A 381 7.93 9.11 -13.21
N ARG A 382 8.03 10.24 -13.91
CA ARG A 382 7.10 10.60 -14.98
C ARG A 382 7.17 9.63 -16.15
N GLU A 383 8.37 9.23 -16.57
CA GLU A 383 8.55 8.22 -17.63
C GLU A 383 7.95 6.88 -17.24
N LEU A 384 8.19 6.41 -16.01
CA LEU A 384 7.55 5.21 -15.47
C LEU A 384 6.02 5.34 -15.45
N THR A 385 5.51 6.51 -15.06
CA THR A 385 4.07 6.78 -15.05
C THR A 385 3.49 6.76 -16.45
N LEU A 386 4.15 7.35 -17.45
CA LEU A 386 3.71 7.31 -18.84
C LEU A 386 3.73 5.91 -19.44
N GLN A 387 4.73 5.09 -19.08
CA GLN A 387 4.75 3.67 -19.43
C GLN A 387 3.56 2.95 -18.79
N GLY A 388 3.27 3.21 -17.52
CA GLY A 388 2.09 2.69 -16.82
C GLY A 388 0.76 3.20 -17.36
N MET A 389 0.74 4.33 -18.07
CA MET A 389 -0.42 4.90 -18.78
C MET A 389 -0.53 4.44 -20.24
N ALA A 390 0.31 3.51 -20.69
CA ALA A 390 0.27 3.02 -22.05
C ALA A 390 -1.13 2.46 -22.40
N PRO A 391 -1.64 2.67 -23.63
CA PRO A 391 -2.94 2.15 -24.06
C PRO A 391 -3.07 0.62 -23.98
N SER A 392 -1.96 -0.11 -24.05
CA SER A 392 -1.94 -1.56 -23.87
C SER A 392 -2.16 -1.99 -22.41
N LEU A 393 -1.87 -1.12 -21.45
CA LEU A 393 -1.96 -1.41 -20.01
C LEU A 393 -3.18 -0.78 -19.35
N THR A 394 -3.77 0.26 -19.94
CA THR A 394 -4.83 1.05 -19.33
C THR A 394 -6.05 1.22 -20.22
N TYR A 395 -7.19 1.40 -19.57
CA TYR A 395 -8.34 2.04 -20.16
C TYR A 395 -8.22 3.56 -19.95
N GLU A 396 -8.03 4.31 -21.02
CA GLU A 396 -8.15 5.76 -20.98
C GLU A 396 -9.64 6.14 -20.99
N ALA A 397 -10.16 6.66 -19.88
CA ALA A 397 -11.53 7.12 -19.82
C ALA A 397 -11.64 8.48 -20.55
N ARG A 398 -12.61 8.59 -21.46
CA ARG A 398 -12.86 9.78 -22.28
C ARG A 398 -14.34 10.14 -22.29
N LEU A 399 -14.66 11.35 -22.72
CA LEU A 399 -16.04 11.76 -23.03
C LEU A 399 -16.29 11.73 -24.53
N GLU A 400 -17.29 10.96 -24.94
CA GLU A 400 -17.87 10.98 -26.29
C GLU A 400 -19.36 11.29 -26.16
N GLU A 401 -19.83 12.35 -26.83
CA GLU A 401 -21.24 12.79 -26.78
C GLU A 401 -21.80 12.93 -25.34
N GLY A 402 -20.96 13.36 -24.39
CA GLY A 402 -21.34 13.54 -22.99
C GLY A 402 -21.48 12.26 -22.17
N LYS A 403 -21.08 11.11 -22.73
CA LYS A 403 -20.98 9.81 -22.06
C LYS A 403 -19.52 9.40 -21.87
N VAL A 404 -19.24 8.70 -20.78
CA VAL A 404 -17.92 8.14 -20.54
C VAL A 404 -17.73 6.89 -21.40
N VAL A 405 -16.62 6.83 -22.13
CA VAL A 405 -16.13 5.68 -22.88
C VAL A 405 -14.72 5.33 -22.43
N TRP A 406 -14.26 4.12 -22.71
CA TRP A 406 -12.94 3.64 -22.33
C TRP A 406 -12.17 3.22 -23.57
N VAL A 407 -11.05 3.87 -23.84
CA VAL A 407 -10.19 3.60 -24.99
C VAL A 407 -9.00 2.77 -24.54
N THR A 408 -8.71 1.68 -25.26
CA THR A 408 -7.60 0.77 -24.95
C THR A 408 -6.99 0.23 -26.24
N GLU A 409 -5.81 -0.36 -26.14
CA GLU A 409 -5.15 -1.07 -27.24
C GLU A 409 -5.03 -2.58 -26.94
N ASP A 410 -5.41 -3.40 -27.92
CA ASP A 410 -5.16 -4.84 -27.91
C ASP A 410 -4.45 -5.24 -29.22
N ASN A 411 -3.28 -5.89 -29.11
CA ASN A 411 -2.48 -6.32 -30.27
C ASN A 411 -2.20 -5.20 -31.30
N GLY A 412 -1.95 -3.98 -30.82
CA GLY A 412 -1.71 -2.80 -31.68
C GLY A 412 -2.96 -2.23 -32.35
N GLN A 413 -4.16 -2.69 -31.97
CA GLN A 413 -5.44 -2.15 -32.45
C GLN A 413 -6.15 -1.41 -31.32
N ILE A 414 -6.55 -0.17 -31.59
CA ILE A 414 -7.31 0.65 -30.64
C ILE A 414 -8.78 0.24 -30.70
N HIS A 415 -9.37 0.01 -29.54
CA HIS A 415 -10.79 -0.27 -29.37
C HIS A 415 -11.41 0.64 -28.31
N THR A 416 -12.66 1.02 -28.53
CA THR A 416 -13.46 1.82 -27.60
C THR A 416 -14.55 0.96 -26.98
N LEU A 417 -14.58 0.93 -25.65
CA LEU A 417 -15.62 0.27 -24.88
C LEU A 417 -16.64 1.32 -24.43
N HIS A 418 -17.92 1.03 -24.67
CA HIS A 418 -19.03 1.89 -24.24
C HIS A 418 -19.65 1.44 -22.91
N THR A 419 -19.09 0.41 -22.29
CA THR A 419 -19.51 -0.09 -20.98
C THR A 419 -18.28 -0.28 -20.11
N GLU A 420 -18.40 0.06 -18.83
CA GLU A 420 -17.31 -0.04 -17.86
C GLU A 420 -16.75 -1.47 -17.78
N PRO A 421 -15.44 -1.68 -18.01
CA PRO A 421 -14.82 -3.00 -17.86
C PRO A 421 -15.04 -3.60 -16.46
N GLY A 422 -15.37 -4.89 -16.37
CA GLY A 422 -15.64 -5.61 -15.11
C GLY A 422 -17.00 -6.34 -15.06
N ASP A 423 -17.05 -7.41 -14.26
CA ASP A 423 -18.22 -8.30 -14.15
C ASP A 423 -19.40 -7.65 -13.39
N TRP A 424 -20.62 -8.15 -13.66
CA TRP A 424 -21.87 -7.67 -13.09
C TRP A 424 -21.86 -7.64 -11.56
N TRP A 425 -21.26 -8.63 -10.90
CA TRP A 425 -21.16 -8.67 -9.44
C TRP A 425 -20.28 -7.56 -8.87
N ARG A 426 -19.18 -7.21 -9.55
CA ARG A 426 -18.31 -6.09 -9.17
C ARG A 426 -19.03 -4.76 -9.37
N ARG A 427 -19.76 -4.61 -10.48
CA ARG A 427 -20.63 -3.44 -10.73
C ARG A 427 -21.71 -3.30 -9.66
N PHE A 428 -22.31 -4.40 -9.21
CA PHE A 428 -23.30 -4.40 -8.14
C PHE A 428 -22.72 -3.98 -6.79
N ASN A 429 -21.55 -4.51 -6.41
CA ASN A 429 -20.87 -4.10 -5.17
C ASN A 429 -20.47 -2.63 -5.18
N ALA A 430 -19.90 -2.15 -6.31
CA ALA A 430 -19.60 -0.73 -6.50
C ALA A 430 -20.87 0.13 -6.36
N TRP A 431 -21.98 -0.26 -7.00
CA TRP A 431 -23.26 0.43 -6.90
C TRP A 431 -23.83 0.43 -5.47
N MET A 432 -23.77 -0.69 -4.76
CA MET A 432 -24.30 -0.79 -3.40
C MET A 432 -23.54 0.13 -2.44
N SER A 433 -22.21 0.18 -2.54
CA SER A 433 -21.39 1.07 -1.69
C SER A 433 -21.76 2.55 -1.88
N ARG A 434 -22.04 2.95 -3.13
CA ARG A 434 -22.56 4.28 -3.47
C ARG A 434 -23.95 4.51 -2.89
N ALA A 435 -24.88 3.56 -3.04
CA ALA A 435 -26.25 3.70 -2.55
C ALA A 435 -26.33 3.87 -1.02
N ILE A 436 -25.36 3.31 -0.28
CA ILE A 436 -25.26 3.40 1.18
C ILE A 436 -24.50 4.66 1.64
N GLY A 437 -23.83 5.38 0.73
CA GLY A 437 -23.12 6.62 1.05
C GLY A 437 -21.82 6.40 1.84
N LEU A 438 -21.12 5.29 1.57
CA LEU A 438 -19.90 4.91 2.28
C LEU A 438 -18.66 5.72 1.89
N GLU A 439 -18.77 6.71 1.00
CA GLU A 439 -17.64 7.48 0.45
C GLU A 439 -16.69 8.02 1.52
N ARG A 440 -17.22 8.50 2.65
CA ARG A 440 -16.40 9.07 3.73
C ARG A 440 -15.65 8.01 4.55
N MET A 441 -16.02 6.73 4.46
CA MET A 441 -15.38 5.61 5.15
C MET A 441 -14.41 4.81 4.26
N LEU A 442 -14.53 4.98 2.94
CA LEU A 442 -13.78 4.28 1.91
C LEU A 442 -12.37 4.81 1.72
#